data_AF-A0A809X382-F1
#
_entry.id   AF-A0A809X382-F1
#
_cell.length_a   1.000
_cell.length_b   1.000
_cell.length_c   1.000
_cell.angle_alpha   90.00
_cell.angle_beta   90.00
_cell.angle_gamma   90.00
#
_symmetry.space_group_name_H-M   'P 1'
#
loop_
_entity.id
_entity.type
_entity.pdbx_description
1 polymer ?
#
loop_
_entity_poly.entity_id
_entity_poly.type
_entity_poly.pdbx_seq_one_letter_code
_entity_poly.pdbx_strand_id
1 'polypeptide(L)'
;MKKILLIALAMGLSQAQAATYNYVCKDHGKTSTLKVDDAANTLTWKGTVYTIKETECGKAGWHAEKDGVGFDFCTATKGVADFDFKGSPVTCDMKR
;
A
#
# COMPACT_ATOMS: atom_id res chain seq x y z
N MET A 1 31.66 18.40 43.63
CA MET A 1 30.32 18.27 43.00
C MET A 1 30.38 18.84 41.59
N LYS A 2 30.36 17.99 40.56
CA LYS A 2 30.25 18.44 39.15
C LYS A 2 29.44 17.38 38.42
N LYS A 3 28.14 17.64 38.26
CA LYS A 3 27.21 16.76 37.55
C LYS A 3 27.34 17.10 36.07
N ILE A 4 27.91 16.20 35.27
CA ILE A 4 27.88 16.29 33.81
C ILE A 4 26.54 15.71 33.37
N LEU A 5 25.62 16.57 32.95
CA LEU A 5 24.38 16.16 32.30
C LEU A 5 24.73 15.74 30.86
N LEU A 6 24.72 14.43 30.60
CA LEU A 6 24.72 13.90 29.24
C LEU A 6 23.33 14.08 28.67
N ILE A 7 23.14 15.10 27.84
CA ILE A 7 21.95 15.27 27.03
C ILE A 7 22.05 14.22 25.91
N ALA A 8 21.39 13.08 26.11
CA ALA A 8 21.16 12.14 25.03
C ALA A 8 20.22 12.80 24.01
N LEU A 9 20.77 13.28 22.89
CA LEU A 9 19.96 13.53 21.71
C LEU A 9 19.40 12.18 21.27
N ALA A 10 18.16 11.89 21.66
CA ALA A 10 17.36 10.89 20.98
C ALA A 10 17.20 11.40 19.56
N MET A 11 18.09 10.96 18.66
CA MET A 11 17.86 11.03 17.23
C MET A 11 16.55 10.29 17.02
N GLY A 12 15.47 11.06 16.83
CA GLY A 12 14.21 10.52 16.39
C GLY A 12 14.50 9.78 15.11
N LEU A 13 14.61 8.47 15.21
CA LEU A 13 14.39 7.58 14.09
C LEU A 13 12.94 7.88 13.72
N SER A 14 12.74 8.82 12.79
CA SER A 14 11.61 8.78 11.91
C SER A 14 11.74 7.43 11.22
N GLN A 15 11.23 6.37 11.88
CA GLN A 15 10.78 5.21 11.17
C GLN A 15 9.83 5.83 10.14
N ALA A 16 10.27 5.89 8.88
CA ALA A 16 9.33 5.84 7.79
C ALA A 16 8.48 4.61 8.13
N GLN A 17 7.34 4.84 8.77
CA GLN A 17 6.42 3.80 9.16
C GLN A 17 5.99 3.23 7.82
N ALA A 18 6.63 2.15 7.42
CA ALA A 18 6.31 1.48 6.19
C ALA A 18 4.81 1.20 6.23
N ALA A 19 4.08 1.91 5.40
CA ALA A 19 2.67 2.05 5.59
C ALA A 19 2.01 0.80 5.02
N THR A 20 1.41 0.00 5.89
CA THR A 20 0.49 -1.04 5.44
C THR A 20 -0.86 -0.39 5.20
N TYR A 21 -1.35 -0.46 3.96
CA TYR A 21 -2.67 0.03 3.60
C TYR A 21 -3.60 -1.15 3.34
N ASN A 22 -4.73 -1.20 4.05
CA ASN A 22 -5.72 -2.25 3.89
C ASN A 22 -6.97 -1.69 3.22
N TYR A 23 -7.40 -2.33 2.15
CA TYR A 23 -8.56 -1.95 1.35
C TYR A 23 -9.60 -3.06 1.34
N VAL A 24 -10.85 -2.64 1.25
CA VAL A 24 -12.00 -3.49 0.98
C VAL A 24 -12.44 -3.18 -0.45
N CYS A 25 -12.30 -4.15 -1.33
CA CYS A 25 -12.55 -4.00 -2.76
C CYS A 25 -13.77 -4.78 -3.19
N LYS A 26 -14.54 -4.22 -4.13
CA LYS A 26 -15.67 -4.87 -4.78
C LYS A 26 -15.28 -5.25 -6.20
N ASP A 27 -15.40 -6.54 -6.50
CA ASP A 27 -15.22 -7.11 -7.84
C ASP A 27 -16.38 -8.05 -8.15
N HIS A 28 -17.10 -7.80 -9.24
CA HIS A 28 -18.30 -8.55 -9.62
C HIS A 28 -19.30 -8.78 -8.48
N GLY A 29 -19.54 -7.74 -7.66
CA GLY A 29 -20.44 -7.79 -6.52
C GLY A 29 -19.93 -8.58 -5.30
N LYS A 30 -18.71 -9.12 -5.36
CA LYS A 30 -18.04 -9.79 -4.23
C LYS A 30 -17.04 -8.86 -3.57
N THR A 31 -17.03 -8.91 -2.25
CA THR A 31 -16.07 -8.17 -1.44
C THR A 31 -14.80 -8.99 -1.24
N SER A 32 -13.63 -8.39 -1.39
CA SER A 32 -12.33 -9.00 -1.14
C SER A 32 -11.37 -7.97 -0.54
N THR A 33 -10.43 -8.42 0.29
CA THR A 33 -9.42 -7.54 0.86
C THR A 33 -8.23 -7.41 -0.08
N LEU A 34 -7.72 -6.18 -0.21
CA LEU A 34 -6.45 -5.88 -0.84
C LEU A 34 -5.53 -5.26 0.22
N LYS A 35 -4.28 -5.69 0.28
CA LYS A 35 -3.29 -5.14 1.21
C LYS A 35 -2.07 -4.67 0.43
N VAL A 36 -1.67 -3.43 0.64
CA VAL A 36 -0.37 -2.89 0.20
C VAL A 36 0.56 -2.88 1.41
N ASP A 37 1.76 -3.41 1.23
CA ASP A 37 2.85 -3.41 2.20
C ASP A 37 4.09 -2.79 1.55
N ASP A 38 4.29 -1.49 1.79
CA ASP A 38 5.39 -0.72 1.21
C ASP A 38 6.76 -1.20 1.71
N ALA A 39 6.86 -1.71 2.95
CA ALA A 39 8.13 -2.22 3.48
C ALA A 39 8.58 -3.46 2.72
N ALA A 40 7.63 -4.36 2.48
CA ALA A 40 7.88 -5.60 1.78
C ALA A 40 7.91 -5.41 0.25
N ASN A 41 7.52 -4.23 -0.26
CA ASN A 41 7.22 -4.00 -1.69
C ASN A 41 6.26 -5.07 -2.24
N THR A 42 5.18 -5.34 -1.50
CA THR A 42 4.17 -6.31 -1.94
C THR A 42 2.75 -5.76 -1.91
N LEU A 43 1.93 -6.27 -2.83
CA LEU A 43 0.48 -6.12 -2.80
C LEU A 43 -0.17 -7.51 -2.77
N THR A 44 -1.07 -7.76 -1.81
CA THR A 44 -1.82 -9.00 -1.73
C THR A 44 -3.26 -8.77 -2.22
N TRP A 45 -3.67 -9.51 -3.24
CA TRP A 45 -5.02 -9.48 -3.80
C TRP A 45 -5.54 -10.89 -4.04
N LYS A 46 -6.72 -11.22 -3.49
CA LYS A 46 -7.36 -12.55 -3.60
C LYS A 46 -6.42 -13.72 -3.29
N GLY A 47 -5.61 -13.58 -2.24
CA GLY A 47 -4.63 -14.59 -1.81
C GLY A 47 -3.36 -14.68 -2.66
N THR A 48 -3.26 -13.89 -3.74
CA THR A 48 -2.04 -13.77 -4.54
C THR A 48 -1.21 -12.59 -4.06
N VAL A 49 0.08 -12.82 -3.86
CA VAL A 49 1.06 -11.77 -3.52
C VAL A 49 1.78 -11.35 -4.79
N TYR A 50 1.74 -10.06 -5.09
CA TYR A 50 2.39 -9.40 -6.21
C TYR A 50 3.57 -8.58 -5.70
N THR A 51 4.64 -8.49 -6.49
CA THR A 51 5.68 -7.50 -6.26
C THR A 51 5.16 -6.15 -6.74
N ILE A 52 5.40 -5.09 -5.97
CA ILE A 52 5.00 -3.74 -6.37
C ILE A 52 6.18 -2.82 -6.64
N LYS A 53 5.94 -1.85 -7.51
CA LYS A 53 6.77 -0.66 -7.72
C LYS A 53 5.87 0.56 -7.70
N GLU A 54 6.32 1.66 -7.12
CA GLU A 54 5.58 2.92 -7.17
C GLU A 54 5.38 3.39 -8.61
N THR A 55 4.22 3.98 -8.89
CA THR A 55 3.86 4.56 -10.19
C THR A 55 3.25 5.95 -10.00
N GLU A 56 3.28 6.75 -11.06
CA GLU A 56 2.80 8.14 -11.03
C GLU A 56 1.28 8.25 -11.27
N CYS A 57 0.48 7.25 -10.88
CA CYS A 57 -0.96 7.31 -11.00
C CYS A 57 -1.65 7.72 -9.69
N GLY A 58 -2.58 8.66 -9.76
CA GLY A 58 -3.33 9.14 -8.60
C GLY A 58 -2.48 9.92 -7.59
N LYS A 59 -2.85 9.86 -6.31
CA LYS A 59 -2.05 10.43 -5.19
C LYS A 59 -1.01 9.46 -4.66
N ALA A 60 -1.31 8.17 -4.74
CA ALA A 60 -0.39 7.07 -4.53
C ALA A 60 -0.76 5.98 -5.54
N GLY A 61 0.24 5.34 -6.13
CA GLY A 61 0.05 4.39 -7.21
C GLY A 61 1.11 3.29 -7.14
N TRP A 62 0.70 2.06 -7.42
CA TRP A 62 1.61 0.92 -7.47
C TRP A 62 1.31 0.04 -8.68
N HIS A 63 2.35 -0.31 -9.43
CA HIS A 63 2.28 -1.39 -10.42
C HIS A 63 2.49 -2.70 -9.69
N ALA A 64 1.49 -3.58 -9.69
CA ALA A 64 1.56 -4.91 -9.10
C ALA A 64 1.81 -5.95 -10.20
N GLU A 65 2.87 -6.75 -10.08
CA GLU A 65 3.24 -7.75 -11.08
C GLU A 65 3.54 -9.11 -10.44
N LYS A 66 3.08 -10.18 -11.10
CA LYS A 66 3.46 -11.57 -10.82
C LYS A 66 3.32 -12.41 -12.09
N ASP A 67 4.35 -13.19 -12.41
CA ASP A 67 4.33 -14.18 -13.51
C ASP A 67 3.80 -13.62 -14.85
N GLY A 68 4.16 -12.36 -15.18
CA GLY A 68 3.72 -11.67 -16.39
C GLY A 68 2.29 -11.12 -16.36
N VAL A 69 1.57 -11.26 -15.24
CA VAL A 69 0.28 -10.62 -14.99
C VAL A 69 0.52 -9.36 -14.16
N GLY A 70 0.22 -8.20 -14.74
CA GLY A 70 0.37 -6.91 -14.09
C GLY A 70 -0.91 -6.08 -14.07
N PHE A 71 -1.07 -5.23 -13.07
CA PHE A 71 -2.11 -4.20 -13.01
C PHE A 71 -1.65 -3.00 -12.19
N ASP A 72 -2.18 -1.81 -12.49
CA ASP A 72 -1.89 -0.60 -11.73
C ASP A 72 -2.99 -0.37 -10.68
N PHE A 73 -2.59 -0.31 -9.42
CA PHE A 73 -3.46 0.05 -8.30
C PHE A 73 -3.31 1.54 -8.00
N CYS A 74 -4.24 2.35 -8.48
CA CYS A 74 -4.17 3.80 -8.42
C CYS A 74 -5.15 4.35 -7.38
N THR A 75 -4.67 5.18 -6.45
CA THR A 75 -5.52 5.76 -5.41
C THR A 75 -5.85 7.21 -5.74
N ALA A 76 -7.14 7.53 -5.88
CA ALA A 76 -7.61 8.89 -6.11
C ALA A 76 -7.40 9.78 -4.86
N THR A 77 -7.48 9.16 -3.67
CA THR A 77 -7.06 9.71 -2.38
C THR A 77 -6.38 8.59 -1.59
N LYS A 78 -5.77 8.87 -0.42
CA LYS A 78 -5.27 7.76 0.44
C LYS A 78 -6.37 6.75 0.81
N GLY A 79 -7.65 7.13 0.71
CA GLY A 79 -8.79 6.33 1.15
C GLY A 79 -9.58 5.60 0.06
N VAL A 80 -9.39 5.89 -1.22
CA VAL A 80 -10.18 5.29 -2.32
C VAL A 80 -9.27 4.98 -3.49
N ALA A 81 -9.45 3.81 -4.08
CA ALA A 81 -8.66 3.33 -5.21
C ALA A 81 -9.52 2.56 -6.20
N ASP A 82 -9.14 2.63 -7.48
CA ASP A 82 -9.78 1.89 -8.55
C ASP A 82 -8.70 1.26 -9.44
N PHE A 83 -8.98 0.08 -9.98
CA PHE A 83 -8.12 -0.58 -10.96
C PHE A 83 -8.89 -1.54 -11.86
N ASP A 84 -8.33 -1.86 -13.02
CA ASP A 84 -8.80 -2.97 -13.85
C ASP A 84 -8.00 -4.23 -13.53
N PHE A 85 -8.69 -5.33 -13.26
CA PHE A 85 -8.07 -6.63 -13.10
C PHE A 85 -8.61 -7.62 -14.12
N LYS A 86 -7.81 -7.89 -15.15
CA LYS A 86 -8.15 -8.84 -16.22
C LYS A 86 -9.44 -8.48 -16.96
N GLY A 87 -9.69 -7.19 -17.20
CA GLY A 87 -10.87 -6.67 -17.88
C GLY A 87 -12.08 -6.45 -16.97
N SER A 88 -11.91 -6.55 -15.65
CA SER A 88 -12.95 -6.33 -14.65
C SER A 88 -12.60 -5.12 -13.79
N PRO A 89 -13.48 -4.09 -13.74
CA PRO A 89 -13.26 -2.94 -12.88
C PRO A 89 -13.42 -3.33 -11.41
N VAL A 90 -12.48 -2.87 -10.59
CA VAL A 90 -12.46 -3.10 -9.14
C VAL A 90 -12.38 -1.74 -8.43
N THR A 91 -13.32 -1.51 -7.52
CA THR A 91 -13.36 -0.30 -6.67
C THR A 91 -13.05 -0.68 -5.24
N CYS A 92 -12.20 0.12 -4.58
CA CYS A 92 -11.66 -0.15 -3.27
C CYS A 92 -11.78 1.05 -2.34
N ASP A 93 -12.22 0.77 -1.11
CA ASP A 93 -12.22 1.72 -0.01
C ASP A 93 -11.21 1.29 1.05
N MET A 94 -10.34 2.20 1.50
CA MET A 94 -9.41 1.91 2.57
C MET A 94 -10.20 1.68 3.86
N LYS A 95 -9.90 0.56 4.52
CA LYS A 95 -10.46 0.25 5.83
C LYS A 95 -9.90 1.26 6.83
N ARG A 96 -10.77 2.12 7.36
CA ARG A 96 -10.44 3.03 8.47
C ARG A 96 -10.22 2.27 9.77
#